data_AF-A0A2V8CA03-F1
#
_entry.id   AF-A0A2V8CA03-F1
#
_cell.length_a   1.000
_cell.length_b   1.000
_cell.length_c   1.000
_cell.angle_alpha   90.00
_cell.angle_beta   90.00
_cell.angle_gamma   90.00
#
_symmetry.space_group_name_H-M   'P 1'
#
loop_
_entity.id
_entity.type
_entity.pdbx_description
1 polymer ?
#
loop_
_entity_poly.entity_id
_entity_poly.type
_entity_poly.pdbx_seq_one_letter_code
_entity_poly.pdbx_strand_id
1 'polypeptide(L)'
;MFHPMPADLAGQFLSTPAPSQAATPDEILRDFRDSVEPYPFGNGHPRFWGWVNSPPALMGVFADALAAAMNPSCAGGNHAAIYVERQVITWLRELIGFPAQAMGLLVSGGSMATLTGLAVA
;
A
#
# COMPACT_ATOMS: atom_id res chain seq x y z
N MET A 1 16.62 -8.71 5.63
CA MET A 1 16.82 -10.09 5.09
C MET A 1 15.61 -10.89 5.51
N PHE A 2 15.10 -11.81 4.68
CA PHE A 2 13.96 -12.66 5.08
C PHE A 2 14.29 -13.40 6.38
N HIS A 3 13.33 -13.44 7.31
CA HIS A 3 13.42 -14.21 8.53
C HIS A 3 12.08 -14.91 8.77
N PRO A 4 12.03 -16.26 8.80
CA PRO A 4 10.77 -16.98 8.93
C PRO A 4 10.17 -16.79 10.33
N MET A 5 8.83 -16.68 10.36
CA MET A 5 8.05 -16.61 11.59
C MET A 5 8.16 -17.92 12.40
N PRO A 6 8.44 -17.86 13.72
CA PRO A 6 8.35 -19.02 14.60
C PRO A 6 6.93 -19.61 14.62
N ALA A 7 6.84 -20.95 14.67
CA ALA A 7 5.54 -21.64 14.56
C ALA A 7 4.61 -21.37 15.76
N ASP A 8 5.18 -21.21 16.95
CA ASP A 8 4.47 -20.82 18.17
C ASP A 8 3.90 -19.41 18.06
N LEU A 9 4.70 -18.44 17.61
CA LEU A 9 4.23 -17.06 17.41
C LEU A 9 3.17 -16.98 16.31
N ALA A 10 3.36 -17.68 15.18
CA ALA A 10 2.34 -17.81 14.16
C ALA A 10 1.03 -18.42 14.72
N GLY A 11 1.14 -19.44 15.57
CA GLY A 11 0.00 -20.05 16.27
C GLY A 11 -0.73 -19.05 17.18
N GLN A 12 0.01 -18.15 17.85
CA GLN A 12 -0.58 -17.09 18.66
C GLN A 12 -1.38 -16.10 17.81
N PHE A 13 -0.84 -15.61 16.68
CA PHE A 13 -1.57 -14.70 15.78
C PHE A 13 -2.87 -15.31 15.24
N LEU A 14 -2.91 -16.63 15.02
CA LEU A 14 -4.08 -17.32 14.48
C LEU A 14 -5.15 -17.66 15.55
N SER A 15 -4.79 -17.64 16.83
CA SER A 15 -5.67 -18.09 17.93
C SER A 15 -6.05 -16.99 18.93
N THR A 16 -5.32 -15.87 18.95
CA THR A 16 -5.61 -14.75 19.85
C THR A 16 -6.95 -14.12 19.50
N PRO A 17 -7.93 -14.08 20.43
CA PRO A 17 -9.21 -13.43 20.17
C PRO A 17 -9.04 -11.91 20.08
N ALA A 18 -10.02 -11.23 19.46
CA ALA A 18 -10.04 -9.78 19.44
C ALA A 18 -10.01 -9.22 20.89
N PRO A 19 -9.19 -8.19 21.17
CA PRO A 19 -9.06 -7.66 22.52
C PRO A 19 -10.38 -7.03 22.98
N SER A 20 -10.74 -7.27 24.25
CA SER A 20 -11.93 -6.68 24.88
C SER A 20 -11.67 -5.31 25.52
N GLN A 21 -10.40 -4.90 25.59
CA GLN A 21 -9.94 -3.64 26.16
C GLN A 21 -8.95 -2.96 25.22
N ALA A 22 -8.85 -1.64 25.30
CA ALA A 22 -7.91 -0.87 24.51
C ALA A 22 -6.46 -1.09 25.00
N ALA A 23 -5.54 -1.20 24.05
CA ALA A 23 -4.10 -1.11 24.31
C ALA A 23 -3.62 0.33 24.13
N THR A 24 -2.57 0.69 24.87
CA THR A 24 -1.87 1.95 24.70
C THR A 24 -1.01 1.93 23.41
N PRO A 25 -0.69 3.11 22.83
CA PRO A 25 0.22 3.16 21.69
C PRO A 25 1.57 2.50 21.95
N ASP A 26 2.13 2.64 23.16
CA ASP A 26 3.41 2.04 23.54
C ASP A 26 3.35 0.50 23.57
N GLU A 27 2.23 -0.08 24.02
CA GLU A 27 2.02 -1.53 24.00
C GLU A 27 1.93 -2.05 22.56
N ILE A 28 1.20 -1.34 21.68
CA ILE A 28 1.06 -1.71 20.27
C ILE A 28 2.43 -1.63 19.56
N LEU A 29 3.19 -0.57 19.79
CA LEU A 29 4.51 -0.40 19.17
C LEU A 29 5.53 -1.41 19.69
N ARG A 30 5.40 -1.83 20.96
CA ARG A 30 6.22 -2.90 21.53
C ARG A 30 5.89 -4.24 20.87
N ASP A 31 4.62 -4.58 20.74
CA ASP A 31 4.22 -5.82 20.07
C ASP A 31 4.65 -5.85 18.60
N PHE A 32 4.53 -4.73 17.88
CA PHE A 32 5.08 -4.63 16.52
C PHE A 32 6.59 -4.91 16.48
N ARG A 33 7.36 -4.28 17.37
CA ARG A 33 8.83 -4.45 17.44
C ARG A 33 9.22 -5.88 17.77
N ASP A 34 8.50 -6.53 18.67
CA ASP A 34 8.89 -7.83 19.21
C ASP A 34 8.35 -8.99 18.35
N SER A 35 7.16 -8.81 17.75
CA SER A 35 6.40 -9.89 17.10
C SER A 35 6.26 -9.76 15.57
N VAL A 36 6.51 -8.57 14.99
CA VAL A 36 6.27 -8.31 13.54
C VAL A 36 7.54 -7.86 12.81
N GLU A 37 8.19 -6.80 13.29
CA GLU A 37 9.40 -6.22 12.70
C GLU A 37 10.53 -7.25 12.45
N PRO A 38 10.80 -8.22 13.36
CA PRO A 38 11.91 -9.17 13.18
C PRO A 38 11.69 -10.17 12.04
N TYR A 39 10.45 -10.34 11.56
CA TYR A 39 10.06 -11.38 10.59
C TYR A 39 9.64 -10.79 9.23
N PRO A 40 10.47 -9.96 8.57
CA PRO A 40 10.07 -9.31 7.32
C PRO A 40 10.09 -10.30 6.16
N PHE A 41 9.27 -10.02 5.14
CA PHE A 41 9.24 -10.77 3.88
C PHE A 41 10.59 -10.75 3.12
N GLY A 42 11.40 -9.70 3.35
CA GLY A 42 12.78 -9.62 2.85
C GLY A 42 12.94 -9.04 1.44
N ASN A 43 11.86 -8.55 0.82
CA ASN A 43 11.85 -7.86 -0.48
C ASN A 43 12.75 -6.60 -0.54
N GLY A 44 13.20 -6.08 0.60
CA GLY A 44 14.19 -5.00 0.68
C GLY A 44 15.64 -5.40 0.46
N HIS A 45 15.97 -6.68 0.38
CA HIS A 45 17.36 -7.11 0.25
C HIS A 45 17.83 -7.11 -1.23
N PRO A 46 19.05 -6.66 -1.58
CA PRO A 46 19.55 -6.63 -2.98
C PRO A 46 19.62 -8.00 -3.70
N ARG A 47 19.54 -9.08 -2.93
CA ARG A 47 19.49 -10.48 -3.42
C ARG A 47 18.08 -11.07 -3.44
N PHE A 48 17.04 -10.25 -3.27
CA PHE A 48 15.66 -10.67 -3.45
C PHE A 48 15.30 -10.52 -4.94
N TRP A 49 15.19 -11.65 -5.65
CA TRP A 49 14.93 -11.69 -7.10
C TRP A 49 13.64 -12.44 -7.47
N GLY A 50 12.80 -12.73 -6.47
CA GLY A 50 11.51 -13.40 -6.68
C GLY A 50 10.37 -12.40 -6.86
N TRP A 51 9.35 -12.79 -7.62
CA TRP A 51 8.09 -12.07 -7.80
C TRP A 51 8.20 -10.64 -8.38
N VAL A 52 7.05 -10.03 -8.67
CA VAL A 52 6.94 -8.59 -8.96
C VAL A 52 6.62 -7.89 -7.64
N ASN A 53 7.63 -7.78 -6.76
CA ASN A 53 7.49 -7.21 -5.42
C ASN A 53 8.78 -6.48 -5.03
N SER A 54 8.89 -5.21 -5.44
CA SER A 54 10.03 -4.36 -5.11
C SER A 54 9.97 -3.88 -3.65
N PRO A 55 11.11 -3.44 -3.06
CA PRO A 55 11.06 -2.64 -1.84
C PRO A 55 10.18 -1.40 -2.00
N PRO A 56 9.59 -0.88 -0.91
CA PRO A 56 8.89 0.39 -0.96
C PRO A 56 9.83 1.52 -1.36
N ALA A 57 9.37 2.40 -2.23
CA ALA A 57 10.07 3.66 -2.49
C ALA A 57 9.99 4.55 -1.23
N LEU A 58 11.11 5.13 -0.80
CA LEU A 58 11.16 5.94 0.43
C LEU A 58 10.11 7.06 0.44
N MET A 59 9.97 7.78 -0.68
CA MET A 59 8.96 8.83 -0.81
C MET A 59 7.53 8.29 -0.80
N GLY A 60 7.31 7.04 -1.23
CA GLY A 60 6.00 6.39 -1.14
C GLY A 60 5.55 6.19 0.30
N VAL A 61 6.46 5.78 1.19
CA VAL A 61 6.16 5.63 2.63
C VAL A 61 5.69 6.94 3.25
N PHE A 62 6.34 8.06 2.92
CA PHE A 62 5.92 9.38 3.41
C PHE A 62 4.59 9.82 2.78
N ALA A 63 4.37 9.55 1.49
CA ALA A 63 3.12 9.86 0.82
C ALA A 63 1.94 9.10 1.44
N ASP A 64 2.12 7.82 1.76
CA ASP A 64 1.11 6.98 2.43
C ASP A 64 0.81 7.51 3.83
N ALA A 65 1.82 7.93 4.60
CA ALA A 65 1.61 8.54 5.91
C ALA A 65 0.78 9.84 5.83
N LEU A 66 1.07 10.71 4.85
CA LEU A 66 0.29 11.93 4.62
C LEU A 66 -1.14 11.61 4.16
N ALA A 67 -1.30 10.65 3.25
CA ALA A 67 -2.61 10.21 2.78
C ALA A 67 -3.46 9.64 3.93
N ALA A 68 -2.87 8.83 4.80
CA ALA A 68 -3.53 8.29 5.99
C ALA A 68 -3.91 9.40 6.98
N ALA A 69 -3.05 10.39 7.19
CA ALA A 69 -3.34 11.52 8.07
C ALA A 69 -4.47 12.42 7.54
N MET A 70 -4.54 12.63 6.22
CA MET A 70 -5.59 13.44 5.60
C MET A 70 -6.89 12.67 5.37
N ASN A 71 -6.81 11.35 5.23
CA ASN A 71 -7.93 10.40 5.02
C ASN A 71 -9.02 10.89 4.03
N PRO A 72 -8.69 11.35 2.82
CA PRO A 72 -9.70 11.83 1.88
C PRO A 72 -10.46 10.67 1.24
N SER A 73 -11.78 10.80 1.09
CA SER A 73 -12.53 9.97 0.14
C SER A 73 -12.42 10.57 -1.26
N CYS A 74 -11.73 9.90 -2.19
CA CYS A 74 -11.60 10.34 -3.58
C CYS A 74 -12.80 9.95 -4.47
N ALA A 75 -13.96 9.65 -3.89
CA ALA A 75 -15.17 9.32 -4.66
C ALA A 75 -15.77 10.54 -5.39
N GLY A 76 -15.43 11.77 -4.98
CA GLY A 76 -15.87 13.00 -5.62
C GLY A 76 -15.63 14.23 -4.76
N GLY A 77 -16.17 15.38 -5.19
CA GLY A 77 -16.03 16.65 -4.47
C GLY A 77 -14.87 17.52 -4.95
N ASN A 78 -14.71 18.67 -4.30
CA ASN A 78 -13.68 19.66 -4.61
C ASN A 78 -12.64 19.71 -3.48
N HIS A 79 -11.59 18.88 -3.57
CA HIS A 79 -10.48 18.86 -2.63
C HIS A 79 -9.18 18.42 -3.30
N ALA A 80 -8.05 18.71 -2.65
CA ALA A 80 -6.71 18.57 -3.23
C ALA A 80 -6.42 17.17 -3.80
N ALA A 81 -6.81 16.11 -3.10
CA ALA A 81 -6.52 14.73 -3.52
C ALA A 81 -7.08 14.38 -4.92
N ILE A 82 -8.27 14.88 -5.30
CA ILE A 82 -8.83 14.69 -6.65
C ILE A 82 -7.94 15.32 -7.71
N TYR A 83 -7.43 16.52 -7.45
CA TYR A 83 -6.58 17.23 -8.41
C TYR A 83 -5.16 16.66 -8.46
N VAL A 84 -4.64 16.17 -7.34
CA VAL A 84 -3.37 15.43 -7.30
C VAL A 84 -3.46 14.16 -8.16
N GLU A 85 -4.54 13.38 -8.04
CA GLU A 85 -4.77 12.21 -8.89
C GLU A 85 -4.82 12.61 -10.38
N ARG A 86 -5.59 13.64 -10.74
CA ARG A 86 -5.66 14.14 -12.12
C ARG A 86 -4.31 14.60 -12.65
N GLN A 87 -3.49 15.23 -11.81
CA GLN A 87 -2.14 15.67 -12.17
C GLN A 87 -1.24 14.47 -12.49
N VAL A 88 -1.28 13.42 -11.66
CA VAL A 88 -0.51 12.17 -11.89
C VAL A 88 -0.98 11.46 -13.16
N ILE A 89 -2.29 11.35 -13.38
CA ILE A 89 -2.85 10.77 -14.61
C ILE A 89 -2.40 11.56 -15.84
N THR A 90 -2.36 12.89 -15.75
CA THR A 90 -1.88 13.76 -16.84
C THR A 90 -0.42 13.47 -17.17
N TRP A 91 0.45 13.33 -16.16
CA TRP A 91 1.86 12.96 -16.37
C TRP A 91 2.01 11.56 -16.97
N LEU A 92 1.23 10.57 -16.50
CA LEU A 92 1.25 9.21 -17.05
C LEU A 92 0.77 9.16 -18.51
N ARG A 93 -0.30 9.90 -18.84
CA ARG A 93 -0.81 10.06 -20.20
C ARG A 93 0.27 10.58 -21.13
N GLU A 94 0.99 11.62 -20.71
CA GLU A 94 2.09 12.22 -21.49
C GLU A 94 3.27 11.26 -21.64
N LEU A 95 3.66 10.58 -20.57
CA LEU A 95 4.75 9.59 -20.59
C LEU A 95 4.47 8.43 -21.55
N ILE A 96 3.21 7.97 -21.62
CA ILE A 96 2.80 6.87 -22.51
C ILE A 96 2.59 7.36 -23.96
N GLY A 97 2.39 8.67 -24.17
CA GLY A 97 2.13 9.26 -25.49
C GLY A 97 0.66 9.20 -25.92
N PHE A 98 -0.27 9.21 -24.97
CA PHE A 98 -1.70 9.21 -25.26
C PHE A 98 -2.22 10.60 -25.66
N PRO A 99 -3.32 10.68 -26.45
CA PRO A 99 -3.93 11.95 -26.85
C PRO A 99 -4.34 12.81 -25.65
N ALA A 100 -4.35 14.14 -25.80
CA ALA A 100 -4.67 15.06 -24.71
C ALA A 100 -6.09 14.84 -24.11
N GLN A 101 -7.03 14.35 -24.91
CA GLN A 101 -8.39 14.01 -24.46
C GLN A 101 -8.48 12.68 -23.71
N ALA A 102 -7.41 11.87 -23.66
CA ALA A 102 -7.41 10.63 -22.91
C ALA A 102 -7.55 10.91 -21.40
N MET A 103 -8.33 10.07 -20.74
CA MET A 103 -8.57 10.11 -19.29
C MET A 103 -8.07 8.80 -18.66
N GLY A 104 -7.99 8.80 -17.33
CA GLY A 104 -7.61 7.63 -16.56
C GLY A 104 -8.17 7.72 -15.14
N LEU A 105 -7.91 6.67 -14.37
CA LEU A 105 -8.22 6.56 -12.95
C LEU A 105 -7.09 5.81 -12.27
N LEU A 106 -6.74 6.19 -11.05
CA LEU A 106 -5.90 5.34 -10.20
C LEU A 106 -6.77 4.26 -9.57
N VAL A 107 -6.33 3.01 -9.68
CA VAL A 107 -7.03 1.83 -9.13
C VAL A 107 -6.08 1.02 -8.25
N SER A 108 -6.60 0.04 -7.52
CA SER A 108 -5.83 -0.73 -6.52
C SER A 108 -4.69 -1.58 -7.09
N GLY A 109 -4.58 -1.72 -8.40
CA GLY A 109 -3.48 -2.42 -9.07
C GLY A 109 -3.84 -2.94 -10.45
N GLY A 110 -2.90 -3.69 -11.06
CA GLY A 110 -3.00 -4.18 -12.43
C GLY A 110 -4.25 -5.04 -12.69
N SER A 111 -4.65 -5.89 -11.74
CA SER A 111 -5.86 -6.72 -11.88
C SER A 111 -7.13 -5.87 -12.06
N MET A 112 -7.28 -4.81 -11.25
CA MET A 112 -8.42 -3.90 -11.39
C MET A 112 -8.30 -3.05 -12.65
N ALA A 113 -7.09 -2.62 -13.04
CA ALA A 113 -6.89 -1.90 -14.30
C ALA A 113 -7.31 -2.75 -15.52
N THR A 114 -6.93 -4.03 -15.54
CA THR A 114 -7.35 -4.98 -16.59
C THR A 114 -8.86 -5.19 -16.58
N LEU A 115 -9.46 -5.42 -15.41
CA LEU A 115 -10.91 -5.60 -15.30
C LEU A 115 -11.67 -4.36 -15.79
N THR A 116 -11.26 -3.16 -15.35
CA THR A 116 -11.85 -1.89 -15.81
C THR A 116 -11.70 -1.72 -17.31
N GLY A 117 -10.53 -2.02 -17.88
CA GLY A 117 -10.29 -1.99 -19.32
C GLY A 117 -11.19 -2.94 -20.10
N LEU A 118 -11.38 -4.17 -19.61
CA LEU A 118 -12.31 -5.14 -20.21
C LEU A 118 -13.77 -4.71 -20.09
N ALA A 119 -14.14 -4.06 -18.99
CA ALA A 119 -15.52 -3.62 -18.76
C ALA A 119 -15.96 -2.49 -19.72
N VAL A 120 -15.03 -1.74 -20.30
CA VAL A 120 -15.32 -0.64 -21.24
C VAL A 120 -15.09 -1.00 -22.72
N ALA A 121 -14.51 -2.16 -23.01
CA ALA A 121 -14.17 -2.63 -24.35
C ALA A 121 -15.39 -3.23 -25.08
#